data_AF-X1HXP7-F1
#
_entry.id   AF-X1HXP7-F1
#
_cell.length_a   1.000
_cell.length_b   1.000
_cell.length_c   1.000
_cell.angle_alpha   90.00
_cell.angle_beta   90.00
_cell.angle_gamma   90.00
#
_symmetry.space_group_name_H-M   'P 1'
#
loop_
_entity.id
_entity.type
_entity.pdbx_description
1 polymer ?
#
loop_
_entity_poly.entity_id
_entity_poly.type
_entity_poly.pdbx_seq_one_letter_code
_entity_poly.pdbx_strand_id
1 'polypeptide(L)'
;MVWLKFTLCLIIILFAGTRLARYGDAIAEKTGLGRIWIGLVLLAVITSVPELVTGISSVALVKLPDLAVGDLLGSCIFNLTILALLDILYRPGPVLSQASPRHIRSAGIAILITAVAAGGILAWGRFPGLAVGWVGILSIIIPILYAVGVWRIFRSERGYRPPAPAVPLQYEELPIRRVYFGFALAAVAVIGAGIWLSFIGGEIVG
;
A
#
# COMPACT_ATOMS: atom_id res chain seq x y z
N MET A 1 -13.04 -26.93 8.55
CA MET A 1 -12.79 -26.56 7.13
C MET A 1 -12.28 -25.13 6.98
N VAL A 2 -12.82 -24.15 7.71
CA VAL A 2 -12.44 -22.72 7.63
C VAL A 2 -10.93 -22.48 7.87
N TRP A 3 -10.34 -23.11 8.90
CA TRP A 3 -8.90 -23.03 9.17
C TRP A 3 -8.02 -23.51 8.02
N LEU A 4 -8.45 -24.53 7.25
CA LEU A 4 -7.72 -25.00 6.08
C LEU A 4 -7.72 -23.96 4.96
N LYS A 5 -8.88 -23.34 4.69
CA LYS A 5 -9.01 -22.24 3.71
C LYS A 5 -8.12 -21.06 4.12
N PHE A 6 -8.11 -20.71 5.41
CA PHE A 6 -7.28 -19.66 5.96
C PHE A 6 -5.79 -19.94 5.78
N THR A 7 -5.30 -21.13 6.16
CA THR A 7 -3.91 -21.53 5.97
C THR A 7 -3.50 -21.53 4.50
N LEU A 8 -4.36 -22.03 3.60
CA LEU A 8 -4.11 -22.01 2.17
C LEU A 8 -3.98 -20.58 1.64
N CYS A 9 -4.90 -19.70 2.03
CA CYS A 9 -4.88 -18.30 1.65
C CYS A 9 -3.59 -17.61 2.12
N LEU A 10 -3.17 -17.86 3.36
CA LEU A 10 -1.93 -17.31 3.90
C LEU A 10 -0.71 -17.76 3.09
N ILE A 11 -0.64 -19.05 2.72
CA ILE A 11 0.46 -19.58 1.88
C ILE A 11 0.48 -18.88 0.53
N ILE A 12 -0.68 -18.68 -0.11
CA ILE A 12 -0.78 -17.98 -1.40
C ILE A 12 -0.28 -16.54 -1.27
N ILE A 13 -0.72 -15.80 -0.24
CA ILE A 13 -0.31 -14.40 -0.03
C ILE A 13 1.19 -14.31 0.22
N LEU A 14 1.77 -15.17 1.06
CA LEU A 14 3.20 -15.17 1.36
C LEU A 14 4.04 -15.47 0.11
N PHE A 15 3.66 -16.51 -0.66
CA PHE A 15 4.39 -16.87 -1.87
C PHE A 15 4.21 -15.84 -2.99
N ALA A 16 2.99 -15.37 -3.22
CA ALA A 16 2.71 -14.37 -4.24
C ALA A 16 3.33 -13.01 -3.89
N GLY A 17 3.24 -12.58 -2.63
CA GLY A 17 3.82 -11.32 -2.15
C GLY A 17 5.35 -11.28 -2.29
N THR A 18 6.04 -12.37 -1.95
CA THR A 18 7.50 -12.45 -2.14
C THR A 18 7.89 -12.41 -3.63
N ARG A 19 7.13 -13.08 -4.50
CA ARG A 19 7.32 -12.99 -5.96
C ARG A 19 7.02 -11.60 -6.49
N LEU A 20 5.95 -10.97 -5.99
CA LEU A 20 5.52 -9.63 -6.38
C LEU A 20 6.61 -8.60 -6.09
N ALA A 21 7.20 -8.63 -4.89
CA ALA A 21 8.31 -7.77 -4.53
C ALA A 21 9.53 -7.97 -5.46
N ARG A 22 9.92 -9.22 -5.72
CA ARG A 22 11.04 -9.54 -6.64
C ARG A 22 10.80 -9.04 -8.07
N TYR A 23 9.60 -9.24 -8.61
CA TYR A 23 9.28 -8.72 -9.93
C TYR A 23 9.19 -7.19 -9.93
N GLY A 24 8.74 -6.57 -8.85
CA GLY A 24 8.77 -5.12 -8.67
C GLY A 24 10.20 -4.57 -8.72
N ASP A 25 11.13 -5.22 -8.01
CA ASP A 25 12.57 -4.90 -8.08
C ASP A 25 13.13 -5.03 -9.50
N ALA A 26 12.76 -6.09 -10.22
CA ALA A 26 13.18 -6.28 -11.61
C ALA A 26 12.60 -5.21 -12.55
N ILE A 27 11.37 -4.74 -12.31
CA ILE A 27 10.77 -3.62 -13.05
C ILE A 27 11.55 -2.34 -12.75
N ALA A 28 11.91 -2.08 -11.49
CA ALA A 28 12.70 -0.91 -11.10
C ALA A 28 14.03 -0.88 -11.86
N GLU A 29 14.79 -1.99 -11.84
CA GLU A 29 16.07 -2.11 -12.53
C GLU A 29 15.95 -1.89 -14.05
N LYS A 30 14.95 -2.50 -14.70
CA LYS A 30 14.82 -2.45 -16.17
C LYS A 30 14.23 -1.16 -16.71
N THR A 31 13.38 -0.49 -15.94
CA THR A 31 12.73 0.77 -16.35
C THR A 31 13.53 1.99 -15.94
N GLY A 32 14.55 1.83 -15.08
CA GLY A 32 15.27 2.93 -14.46
C GLY A 32 14.40 3.72 -13.47
N LEU A 33 13.20 3.23 -13.14
CA LEU A 33 12.40 3.77 -12.04
C LEU A 33 13.06 3.39 -10.71
N GLY A 34 13.15 4.33 -9.78
CA GLY A 34 13.69 4.05 -8.45
C GLY A 34 12.92 2.91 -7.76
N ARG A 35 13.60 2.05 -7.01
CA ARG A 35 12.93 1.00 -6.18
C ARG A 35 11.87 1.61 -5.25
N ILE A 36 12.12 2.84 -4.80
CA ILE A 36 11.18 3.65 -4.00
C ILE A 36 9.88 3.90 -4.78
N TRP A 37 9.93 4.21 -6.08
CA TRP A 37 8.74 4.36 -6.93
C TRP A 37 7.89 3.10 -6.98
N ILE A 38 8.53 1.98 -7.27
CA ILE A 38 7.82 0.71 -7.43
C ILE A 38 7.19 0.30 -6.10
N GLY A 39 7.92 0.42 -5.00
CA GLY A 39 7.41 0.13 -3.66
C GLY A 39 6.28 1.06 -3.23
N LEU A 40 6.43 2.38 -3.45
CA LEU A 40 5.47 3.38 -2.97
C LEU A 40 4.15 3.35 -3.73
N VAL A 41 4.17 3.10 -5.05
CA VAL A 41 2.97 3.24 -5.88
C VAL A 41 2.43 1.88 -6.31
N LEU A 42 3.23 1.07 -7.00
CA LEU A 42 2.74 -0.18 -7.57
C LEU A 42 2.43 -1.19 -6.47
N LEU A 43 3.38 -1.39 -5.55
CA LEU A 43 3.20 -2.34 -4.46
C LEU A 43 2.07 -1.89 -3.52
N ALA A 44 2.07 -0.62 -3.12
CA ALA A 44 1.04 -0.05 -2.26
C ALA A 44 -0.37 -0.14 -2.86
N VAL A 45 -0.54 0.12 -4.16
CA VAL A 45 -1.84 -0.02 -4.82
C VAL A 45 -2.32 -1.47 -4.74
N ILE A 46 -1.47 -2.42 -5.11
CA ILE A 46 -1.83 -3.85 -5.12
C ILE A 46 -2.21 -4.35 -3.73
N THR A 47 -1.42 -3.99 -2.72
CA THR A 47 -1.67 -4.43 -1.35
C THR A 47 -2.84 -3.72 -0.69
N SER A 48 -3.33 -2.59 -1.23
CA SER A 48 -4.48 -1.85 -0.67
C SER A 48 -5.79 -2.13 -1.40
N VAL A 49 -5.78 -2.94 -2.47
CA VAL A 49 -7.02 -3.32 -3.18
C VAL A 49 -7.97 -4.12 -2.28
N PRO A 50 -7.51 -5.12 -1.50
CA PRO A 50 -8.40 -5.86 -0.59
C PRO A 50 -9.11 -4.92 0.39
N GLU A 51 -8.39 -3.96 0.95
CA GLU A 51 -8.87 -2.94 1.90
C GLU A 51 -9.86 -1.98 1.23
N LEU A 52 -9.63 -1.62 -0.03
CA LEU A 52 -10.60 -0.85 -0.80
C LEU A 52 -11.92 -1.62 -0.96
N VAL A 53 -11.85 -2.92 -1.24
CA VAL A 53 -13.03 -3.77 -1.39
C VAL A 53 -13.77 -3.94 -0.06
N THR A 54 -13.07 -4.18 1.05
CA THR A 54 -13.68 -4.26 2.40
C THR A 54 -14.27 -2.93 2.83
N GLY A 55 -13.60 -1.81 2.55
CA GLY A 55 -14.08 -0.47 2.82
C GLY A 55 -15.36 -0.14 2.05
N ILE A 56 -15.38 -0.38 0.74
CA ILE A 56 -16.58 -0.19 -0.09
C ILE A 56 -17.73 -1.07 0.41
N SER A 57 -17.46 -2.34 0.71
CA SER A 57 -18.47 -3.27 1.21
C SER A 57 -19.05 -2.81 2.55
N SER A 58 -18.20 -2.33 3.47
CA SER A 58 -18.63 -1.84 4.78
C SER A 58 -19.55 -0.63 4.69
N VAL A 59 -19.26 0.31 3.77
CA VAL A 59 -20.11 1.50 3.56
C VAL A 59 -21.36 1.18 2.75
N ALA A 60 -21.23 0.50 1.61
CA ALA A 60 -22.30 0.33 0.64
C ALA A 60 -23.26 -0.82 0.97
N LEU A 61 -22.73 -1.94 1.50
CA LEU A 61 -23.52 -3.15 1.76
C LEU A 61 -23.92 -3.23 3.24
N VAL A 62 -22.95 -3.02 4.15
CA VAL A 62 -23.18 -3.16 5.60
C VAL A 62 -23.74 -1.87 6.23
N LYS A 63 -23.60 -0.73 5.55
CA LYS A 63 -24.05 0.60 6.02
C LYS A 63 -23.40 1.03 7.35
N LEU A 64 -22.16 0.58 7.59
CA LEU A 64 -21.36 0.91 8.77
C LEU A 64 -20.11 1.69 8.34
N PRO A 65 -20.21 3.02 8.16
CA PRO A 65 -19.06 3.83 7.73
C PRO A 65 -17.91 3.84 8.75
N ASP A 66 -18.23 3.76 10.04
CA ASP A 66 -17.22 3.70 11.11
C ASP A 66 -16.34 2.45 11.01
N LEU A 67 -16.89 1.34 10.48
CA LEU A 67 -16.12 0.11 10.23
C LEU A 67 -15.08 0.35 9.13
N ALA A 68 -15.45 1.04 8.05
CA ALA A 68 -14.53 1.36 6.96
C ALA A 68 -13.40 2.31 7.42
N VAL A 69 -13.73 3.30 8.25
CA VAL A 69 -12.74 4.22 8.83
C VAL A 69 -11.80 3.48 9.80
N GLY A 70 -12.37 2.61 10.65
CA GLY A 70 -11.62 1.79 11.59
C GLY A 70 -10.65 0.82 10.92
N ASP A 71 -11.09 0.14 9.85
CA ASP A 71 -10.25 -0.75 9.03
C ASP A 71 -9.07 0.00 8.41
N LEU A 72 -9.34 1.14 7.76
CA LEU A 72 -8.32 1.92 7.07
C LEU A 72 -7.26 2.49 8.04
N LEU A 73 -7.71 3.13 9.13
CA LEU A 73 -6.80 3.70 10.13
C LEU A 73 -6.07 2.61 10.92
N GLY A 74 -6.76 1.53 11.27
CA GLY A 74 -6.19 0.37 11.94
C GLY A 74 -5.08 -0.28 11.11
N SER A 75 -5.30 -0.48 9.81
CA SER A 75 -4.30 -1.02 8.87
C SER A 75 -3.06 -0.11 8.80
N CYS A 76 -3.23 1.22 8.74
CA CYS A 76 -2.10 2.15 8.78
C CYS A 76 -1.26 2.01 10.05
N ILE A 77 -1.89 1.97 11.23
CA ILE A 77 -1.20 1.82 12.52
C ILE A 77 -0.49 0.46 12.58
N PHE A 78 -1.17 -0.61 12.19
CA PHE A 78 -0.62 -1.95 12.22
C PHE A 78 0.58 -2.10 11.27
N ASN A 79 0.53 -1.50 10.07
CA ASN A 79 1.65 -1.50 9.14
C ASN A 79 2.90 -0.81 9.72
N LEU A 80 2.73 0.26 10.51
CA LEU A 80 3.84 0.90 11.23
C LEU A 80 4.37 0.01 12.36
N THR A 81 3.49 -0.74 13.04
CA THR A 81 3.91 -1.74 14.04
C THR A 81 4.71 -2.87 13.39
N ILE A 82 4.29 -3.38 12.23
CA ILE A 82 5.06 -4.37 11.46
C ILE A 82 6.46 -3.82 11.15
N LEU A 83 6.57 -2.57 10.69
CA LEU A 83 7.86 -1.95 10.42
C LEU A 83 8.74 -1.91 11.67
N ALA A 84 8.19 -1.53 12.84
CA ALA A 84 8.92 -1.54 14.10
C ALA A 84 9.36 -2.95 14.53
N LEU A 85 8.53 -3.97 14.33
CA LEU A 85 8.90 -5.36 14.59
C LEU A 85 10.00 -5.84 13.66
N LEU A 86 9.94 -5.47 12.38
CA LEU A 86 10.99 -5.76 11.41
C LEU A 86 12.31 -5.09 11.79
N ASP A 87 12.27 -3.84 12.29
CA ASP A 87 13.43 -3.12 12.79
C ASP A 87 14.13 -3.87 13.94
N ILE A 88 13.35 -4.44 14.87
CA ILE A 88 13.85 -5.25 15.99
C ILE A 88 14.44 -6.58 15.52
N LEU A 89 13.81 -7.23 14.53
CA LEU A 89 14.22 -8.55 14.03
C LEU A 89 15.39 -8.47 13.03
N TYR A 90 15.61 -7.32 12.39
CA TYR A 90 16.62 -7.13 11.37
C TYR A 90 18.01 -6.91 11.99
N ARG A 91 18.80 -7.99 11.99
CA ARG A 91 20.14 -8.04 12.63
C ARG A 91 21.23 -7.10 12.08
N PRO A 92 21.24 -6.70 10.80
CA PRO A 92 22.30 -5.81 10.28
C PRO A 92 22.29 -4.38 10.83
N GLY A 93 21.23 -3.98 11.55
CA GLY A 93 21.08 -2.66 12.17
C GLY A 93 19.63 -2.16 12.05
N PRO A 94 19.26 -1.02 12.67
CA PRO A 94 17.91 -0.48 12.55
C PRO A 94 17.55 -0.24 11.07
N VAL A 95 16.45 -0.82 10.60
CA VAL A 95 15.84 -0.56 9.29
C VAL A 95 15.55 0.93 9.12
N LEU A 96 15.06 1.61 10.16
CA LEU A 96 14.75 3.05 10.09
C LEU A 96 15.99 3.92 9.87
N SER A 97 17.17 3.53 10.37
CA SER A 97 18.41 4.29 10.16
C SER A 97 19.07 4.01 8.81
N GLN A 98 18.76 2.85 8.19
CA GLN A 98 19.22 2.47 6.85
C GLN A 98 18.28 2.97 5.74
N ALA A 99 17.04 3.32 6.09
CA ALA A 99 16.09 3.88 5.14
C ALA A 99 16.62 5.19 4.55
N SER A 100 16.48 5.34 3.23
CA SER A 100 16.92 6.56 2.55
C SER A 100 16.14 7.79 3.06
N PRO A 101 16.81 8.94 3.33
CA PRO A 101 16.13 10.19 3.64
C PRO A 101 15.09 10.61 2.60
N ARG A 102 15.13 10.04 1.40
CA ARG A 102 14.13 10.21 0.33
C ARG A 102 12.71 9.86 0.77
N HIS A 103 12.54 8.92 1.70
CA HIS A 103 11.23 8.54 2.22
C HIS A 103 10.57 9.65 3.05
N ILE A 104 11.31 10.68 3.49
CA ILE A 104 10.75 11.76 4.31
C ILE A 104 9.63 12.53 3.60
N ARG A 105 9.71 12.64 2.26
CA ARG A 105 8.68 13.31 1.45
C ARG A 105 7.43 12.45 1.36
N SER A 106 7.57 11.14 1.18
CA SER A 106 6.46 10.19 1.23
C SER A 106 5.79 10.18 2.60
N ALA A 107 6.58 10.14 3.68
CA ALA A 107 6.08 10.20 5.05
C ALA A 107 5.33 11.51 5.33
N GLY A 108 5.86 12.66 4.89
CA GLY A 108 5.19 13.95 5.02
C GLY A 108 3.84 14.01 4.31
N ILE A 109 3.74 13.44 3.10
CA ILE A 109 2.46 13.35 2.36
C ILE A 109 1.46 12.45 3.10
N ALA A 110 1.92 11.29 3.61
CA ALA A 110 1.07 10.40 4.40
C ALA A 110 0.53 11.09 5.67
N ILE A 111 1.40 11.77 6.42
CA ILE A 111 1.01 12.55 7.61
C ILE A 111 -0.02 13.62 7.25
N LEU A 112 0.23 14.38 6.17
CA LEU A 112 -0.68 15.44 5.72
C LEU A 112 -2.07 14.89 5.38
N ILE A 113 -2.14 13.82 4.58
CA ILE A 113 -3.42 13.24 4.16
C ILE A 113 -4.18 12.67 5.38
N THR A 114 -3.49 11.95 6.26
CA THR A 114 -4.10 11.42 7.49
C THR A 114 -4.58 12.54 8.41
N ALA A 115 -3.82 13.63 8.53
CA ALA A 115 -4.22 14.80 9.33
C ALA A 115 -5.46 15.49 8.74
N VAL A 116 -5.55 15.63 7.41
CA VAL A 116 -6.72 16.17 6.73
C VAL A 116 -7.95 15.28 6.94
N ALA A 117 -7.79 13.96 6.85
CA ALA A 117 -8.87 13.01 7.12
C ALA A 117 -9.35 13.09 8.57
N ALA A 118 -8.43 13.09 9.55
CA ALA A 118 -8.75 13.26 10.97
C ALA A 118 -9.42 14.62 11.26
N GLY A 119 -8.93 15.69 10.63
CA GLY A 119 -9.54 17.02 10.72
C GLY A 119 -10.98 17.03 10.21
N GLY A 120 -11.27 16.30 9.12
CA GLY A 120 -12.62 16.12 8.61
C GLY A 120 -13.57 15.45 9.60
N ILE A 121 -13.10 14.38 10.26
CA ILE A 121 -13.86 13.67 11.30
C ILE A 121 -14.17 14.62 12.47
N LEU A 122 -13.17 15.39 12.94
CA LEU A 122 -13.33 16.31 14.07
C LEU A 122 -14.18 17.55 13.74
N ALA A 123 -14.14 18.02 12.50
CA ALA A 123 -14.83 19.22 12.04
C ALA A 123 -16.29 18.97 11.61
N TRP A 124 -16.67 17.70 11.40
CA TRP A 124 -18.00 17.31 10.89
C TRP A 124 -19.16 17.97 11.65
N GLY A 125 -19.10 17.97 12.99
CA GLY A 125 -20.15 18.58 13.82
C GLY A 125 -20.09 20.11 13.94
N ARG A 126 -18.98 20.75 13.52
CA ARG A 126 -18.76 22.21 13.68
C ARG A 126 -18.97 22.99 12.39
N PHE A 127 -18.76 22.38 11.22
CA PHE A 127 -18.86 23.05 9.92
C PHE A 127 -19.63 22.19 8.90
N PRO A 128 -20.97 22.11 9.01
CA PRO A 128 -21.80 21.35 8.07
C PRO A 128 -21.72 21.88 6.62
N GLY A 129 -21.20 23.10 6.41
CA GLY A 129 -20.92 23.66 5.08
C GLY A 129 -19.70 23.06 4.35
N LEU A 130 -18.99 22.10 4.96
CA LEU A 130 -17.88 21.38 4.31
C LEU A 130 -18.34 20.26 3.35
N ALA A 131 -19.65 20.11 3.15
CA ALA A 131 -20.24 19.19 2.19
C ALA A 131 -20.94 19.93 1.05
N VAL A 132 -20.69 19.49 -0.19
CA VAL A 132 -21.44 19.90 -1.38
C VAL A 132 -22.37 18.74 -1.73
N GLY A 133 -23.61 18.81 -1.25
CA GLY A 133 -24.58 17.71 -1.38
C GLY A 133 -24.13 16.48 -0.59
N TRP A 134 -23.98 15.34 -1.26
CA TRP A 134 -23.53 14.08 -0.65
C TRP A 134 -22.00 13.92 -0.60
N VAL A 135 -21.22 14.87 -1.16
CA VAL A 135 -19.75 14.80 -1.19
C VAL A 135 -19.15 15.81 -0.22
N GLY A 136 -18.38 15.34 0.75
CA GLY A 136 -17.51 16.19 1.56
C GLY A 136 -16.41 16.79 0.69
N ILE A 137 -16.15 18.09 0.79
CA ILE A 137 -15.06 18.77 0.08
C ILE A 137 -13.72 18.06 0.34
N LEU A 138 -13.53 17.55 1.56
CA LEU A 138 -12.35 16.79 1.96
C LEU A 138 -12.18 15.47 1.18
N SER A 139 -13.28 14.81 0.80
CA SER A 139 -13.27 13.60 -0.03
C SER A 139 -12.74 13.86 -1.45
N ILE A 140 -12.79 15.12 -1.92
CA ILE A 140 -12.20 15.55 -3.20
C ILE A 140 -10.75 16.01 -2.98
N ILE A 141 -10.48 16.72 -1.89
CA ILE A 141 -9.13 17.22 -1.57
C ILE A 141 -8.15 16.08 -1.34
N ILE A 142 -8.52 15.03 -0.60
CA ILE A 142 -7.64 13.89 -0.29
C ILE A 142 -7.05 13.22 -1.55
N PRO A 143 -7.84 12.78 -2.56
CA PRO A 143 -7.28 12.18 -3.76
C PRO A 143 -6.44 13.15 -4.58
N ILE A 144 -6.78 14.45 -4.59
CA ILE A 144 -5.96 15.49 -5.24
C ILE A 144 -4.60 15.62 -4.52
N LEU A 145 -4.58 15.69 -3.19
CA LEU A 145 -3.36 15.74 -2.39
C LEU A 145 -2.50 14.49 -2.59
N TYR A 146 -3.13 13.31 -2.65
CA TYR A 146 -2.44 12.06 -2.98
C TYR A 146 -1.80 12.13 -4.37
N ALA A 147 -2.56 12.49 -5.41
CA ALA A 147 -2.07 12.57 -6.78
C ALA A 147 -0.93 13.59 -6.92
N VAL A 148 -1.07 14.78 -6.33
CA VAL A 148 -0.02 15.81 -6.30
C VAL A 148 1.20 15.33 -5.53
N GLY A 149 1.00 14.66 -4.40
CA GLY A 149 2.06 14.09 -3.58
C GLY A 149 2.89 13.06 -4.36
N VAL A 150 2.23 12.07 -4.92
CA VAL A 150 2.85 11.06 -5.79
C VAL A 150 3.55 11.73 -6.96
N TRP A 151 2.90 12.66 -7.67
CA TRP A 151 3.53 13.38 -8.78
C TRP A 151 4.80 14.14 -8.37
N ARG A 152 4.81 14.79 -7.20
CA ARG A 152 5.98 15.49 -6.66
C ARG A 152 7.13 14.54 -6.36
N ILE A 153 6.85 13.41 -5.73
CA ILE A 153 7.89 12.41 -5.48
C ILE A 153 8.40 11.90 -6.84
N PHE A 154 7.53 11.70 -7.84
CA PHE A 154 7.91 11.13 -9.14
C PHE A 154 8.88 12.03 -9.88
N ARG A 155 8.53 13.31 -9.92
CA ARG A 155 9.35 14.34 -10.52
C ARG A 155 10.72 14.44 -9.84
N SER A 156 10.77 14.24 -8.53
CA SER A 156 12.03 14.29 -7.79
C SER A 156 12.97 13.12 -8.07
N GLU A 157 12.42 11.93 -8.35
CA GLU A 157 13.24 10.75 -8.60
C GLU A 157 13.64 10.62 -10.06
N ARG A 158 12.86 11.16 -11.00
CA ARG A 158 13.27 11.23 -12.41
C ARG A 158 14.61 11.96 -12.61
N GLY A 159 14.95 12.91 -11.75
CA GLY A 159 16.23 13.62 -11.77
C GLY A 159 17.37 12.87 -11.07
N TYR A 160 17.06 11.79 -10.35
CA TYR A 160 18.07 11.02 -9.62
C TYR A 160 18.59 9.88 -10.48
N ARG A 161 19.86 10.00 -10.88
CA ARG A 161 20.62 8.84 -11.31
C ARG A 161 21.13 8.12 -10.07
N PRO A 162 20.73 6.87 -9.82
CA PRO A 162 21.42 6.08 -8.80
C PRO A 162 22.92 6.04 -9.17
N PRO A 163 23.83 6.10 -8.19
CA PRO A 163 25.23 5.79 -8.44
C PRO A 163 25.30 4.44 -9.15
N ALA A 164 26.31 4.24 -10.02
CA ALA A 164 26.53 2.95 -10.67
C ALA A 164 26.40 1.84 -9.61
N PRO A 165 25.55 0.83 -9.83
CA PRO A 165 25.19 -0.09 -8.77
C PRO A 165 26.46 -0.82 -8.31
N ALA A 166 26.76 -0.75 -7.02
CA ALA A 166 27.90 -1.44 -6.42
C ALA A 166 27.78 -2.99 -6.52
N VAL A 167 26.58 -3.46 -6.83
CA VAL A 167 26.22 -4.87 -7.05
C VAL A 167 25.72 -5.02 -8.48
N PRO A 168 26.10 -6.07 -9.22
CA PRO A 168 25.62 -6.31 -10.59
C PRO A 168 24.09 -6.30 -10.66
N LEU A 169 23.53 -5.83 -11.79
CA LEU A 169 22.09 -5.86 -12.04
C LEU A 169 21.61 -7.31 -11.97
N GLN A 170 20.83 -7.62 -10.93
CA GLN A 170 20.50 -9.00 -10.60
C GLN A 170 19.48 -9.59 -11.58
N TYR A 171 18.75 -8.73 -12.30
CA TYR A 171 17.69 -9.12 -13.22
C TYR A 171 18.00 -8.82 -14.68
N GLU A 172 19.25 -8.54 -15.04
CA GLU A 172 19.65 -8.13 -16.39
C GLU A 172 19.21 -9.15 -17.45
N GLU A 173 19.45 -10.44 -17.20
CA GLU A 173 19.16 -11.55 -18.12
C GLU A 173 17.66 -11.90 -18.25
N LEU A 174 16.80 -11.43 -17.33
CA LEU A 174 15.38 -11.77 -17.40
C LEU A 174 14.66 -11.01 -18.53
N PRO A 175 13.89 -11.67 -19.41
CA PRO A 175 13.13 -10.97 -20.42
C PRO A 175 12.00 -10.14 -19.77
N ILE A 176 11.89 -8.86 -20.15
CA ILE A 176 10.94 -7.90 -19.56
C ILE A 176 9.48 -8.38 -19.60
N ARG A 177 9.10 -9.12 -20.66
CA ARG A 177 7.76 -9.71 -20.78
C ARG A 177 7.45 -10.70 -19.66
N ARG A 178 8.43 -11.54 -19.27
CA ARG A 178 8.26 -12.48 -18.14
C ARG A 178 8.17 -11.74 -16.81
N VAL A 179 8.90 -10.63 -16.67
CA VAL A 179 8.85 -9.79 -15.46
C VAL A 179 7.46 -9.18 -15.31
N TYR A 180 6.93 -8.52 -16.35
CA TYR A 180 5.59 -7.94 -16.30
C TYR A 180 4.49 -8.99 -16.10
N PHE A 181 4.57 -10.11 -16.82
CA PHE A 181 3.60 -11.19 -16.67
C PHE A 181 3.64 -11.81 -15.27
N GLY A 182 4.84 -12.08 -14.75
CA GLY A 182 5.03 -12.61 -13.40
C GLY A 182 4.55 -11.64 -12.33
N PHE A 183 4.82 -10.34 -12.49
CA PHE A 183 4.31 -9.29 -11.61
C PHE A 183 2.78 -9.26 -11.62
N ALA A 184 2.15 -9.25 -12.80
CA ALA A 184 0.70 -9.23 -12.93
C ALA A 184 0.05 -10.47 -12.31
N LEU A 185 0.61 -11.66 -12.55
CA LEU A 185 0.11 -12.90 -11.97
C LEU A 185 0.21 -12.90 -10.44
N ALA A 186 1.36 -12.47 -9.91
CA ALA A 186 1.56 -12.34 -8.47
C ALA A 186 0.61 -11.30 -7.86
N ALA A 187 0.37 -10.18 -8.54
CA ALA A 187 -0.54 -9.13 -8.09
C ALA A 187 -1.98 -9.64 -8.02
N VAL A 188 -2.44 -10.32 -9.08
CA VAL A 188 -3.77 -10.95 -9.11
C VAL A 188 -3.90 -11.98 -7.99
N ALA A 189 -2.88 -12.79 -7.74
CA ALA A 189 -2.89 -13.76 -6.66
C ALA A 189 -2.98 -13.10 -5.27
N VAL A 190 -2.22 -12.04 -5.02
CA VAL A 190 -2.29 -11.28 -3.75
C VAL A 190 -3.67 -10.64 -3.58
N ILE A 191 -4.18 -9.96 -4.61
CA ILE A 191 -5.49 -9.30 -4.57
C ILE A 191 -6.60 -10.31 -4.37
N GLY A 192 -6.62 -11.38 -5.18
CA GLY A 192 -7.63 -12.42 -5.11
C GLY A 192 -7.63 -13.15 -3.77
N ALA A 193 -6.44 -13.48 -3.24
CA ALA A 193 -6.31 -14.09 -1.93
C ALA A 193 -6.72 -13.13 -0.81
N GLY A 194 -6.32 -11.85 -0.86
CA GLY A 194 -6.73 -10.85 0.13
C GLY A 194 -8.25 -10.65 0.17
N ILE A 195 -8.90 -10.58 -0.99
CA ILE A 195 -10.36 -10.53 -1.10
C ILE A 195 -10.99 -11.82 -0.56
N TRP A 196 -10.43 -12.99 -0.88
CA TRP A 196 -10.96 -14.25 -0.35
C TRP A 196 -10.81 -14.36 1.17
N LEU A 197 -9.71 -13.85 1.71
CA LEU A 197 -9.45 -13.82 3.15
C LEU A 197 -10.51 -13.02 3.91
N SER A 198 -10.97 -11.90 3.36
CA SER A 198 -12.01 -11.08 4.01
C SER A 198 -13.34 -11.82 4.13
N PHE A 199 -13.70 -12.63 3.13
CA PHE A 199 -14.87 -13.50 3.20
C PHE A 199 -14.72 -14.65 4.20
N ILE A 200 -13.53 -15.29 4.24
CA ILE A 200 -13.24 -16.35 5.21
C ILE A 200 -13.32 -15.81 6.65
N GLY A 201 -12.86 -14.57 6.88
CA GLY A 201 -12.99 -13.91 8.19
C GLY A 201 -14.43 -13.82 8.67
N GLY A 202 -15.38 -13.56 7.76
CA GLY A 202 -16.82 -13.58 8.05
C GLY A 202 -17.36 -14.95 8.48
N GLU A 203 -16.82 -16.05 7.93
CA GLU A 203 -17.19 -17.42 8.32
C GLU A 203 -16.67 -17.83 9.71
N ILE A 204 -15.69 -17.11 10.28
CA ILE A 204 -15.09 -17.43 11.59
C ILE A 204 -15.91 -16.82 12.74
N VAL A 205 -16.55 -15.67 12.48
CA VAL A 205 -17.27 -14.89 13.50
C VAL A 205 -18.76 -15.26 13.58
N GLY A 206 -19.32 -15.86 12.53
CA GLY A 206 -20.70 -16.37 12.48
C GLY A 206 -20.79 -17.84 12.86
#